data_AF-A0A9P4R909-F1
#
_entry.id   AF-A0A9P4R909-F1
#
_cell.length_a   1.000
_cell.length_b   1.000
_cell.length_c   1.000
_cell.angle_alpha   90.00
_cell.angle_beta   90.00
_cell.angle_gamma   90.00
#
_symmetry.space_group_name_H-M   'P 1'
#
loop_
_entity.id
_entity.type
_entity.pdbx_description
1 polymer ?
#
loop_
_entity_poly.entity_id
_entity_poly.type
_entity_poly.pdbx_seq_one_letter_code
_entity_poly.pdbx_strand_id
1 'polypeptide(L)'
;MANLDRSTIPDQLLEVHQAIARGNMDHIFDQIPKVDELHFEPMSKETSKILSGKGTLLDHRLFLGEGDNWSAWAYVRCLNQRTEVAIRVVQNKRNIVTYKATSILDMSRFRLMYPFQALNKNNAQNEQRQLKLLIQYYFLEGRFADRIFSNQNNYLVLLSGLRIVEMCYMDLPGDPNNISHNLLAPYRPRPKQRPFDRSAGSEEPEPMDSQDTPMTGMPTSRTEEAVP
;
A
#
# COMPACT_ATOMS: atom_id res chain seq x y z
N MET A 1 -10.20 -6.09 -23.91
CA MET A 1 -9.84 -6.66 -22.60
C MET A 1 -10.77 -7.84 -22.39
N ALA A 2 -10.24 -9.05 -22.21
CA ALA A 2 -11.08 -10.21 -21.96
C ALA A 2 -11.75 -10.02 -20.59
N ASN A 3 -13.08 -10.15 -20.54
CA ASN A 3 -13.79 -10.35 -19.29
C ASN A 3 -13.29 -11.70 -18.75
N LEU A 4 -12.42 -11.68 -17.73
CA LEU A 4 -12.15 -12.90 -16.98
C LEU A 4 -13.47 -13.34 -16.36
N ASP A 5 -13.93 -14.52 -16.76
CA ASP A 5 -15.02 -15.18 -16.07
C ASP A 5 -14.52 -15.54 -14.67
N ARG A 6 -14.92 -14.75 -13.68
CA ARG A 6 -14.54 -14.96 -12.28
C ARG A 6 -15.14 -16.23 -11.71
N SER A 7 -15.92 -17.03 -12.46
CA SER A 7 -16.49 -18.29 -11.96
C SER A 7 -15.48 -19.45 -11.93
N THR A 8 -14.45 -19.43 -12.79
CA THR A 8 -13.47 -20.52 -12.89
C THR A 8 -12.22 -20.26 -12.04
N ILE A 9 -11.78 -21.28 -11.30
CA ILE A 9 -10.51 -21.25 -10.57
C ILE A 9 -9.38 -21.32 -11.61
N PRO A 10 -8.35 -20.44 -11.55
CA PRO A 10 -7.21 -20.53 -12.46
C PRO A 10 -6.50 -21.89 -12.34
N ASP A 11 -6.24 -22.58 -13.46
CA ASP A 11 -5.54 -23.88 -13.47
C ASP A 11 -4.21 -23.82 -12.71
N GLN A 12 -3.48 -22.71 -12.86
CA GLN A 12 -2.21 -22.51 -12.16
C GLN A 12 -2.36 -22.41 -10.64
N LEU A 13 -3.50 -21.92 -10.13
CA LEU A 13 -3.76 -21.89 -8.69
C LEU A 13 -3.93 -23.32 -8.15
N LEU A 14 -4.64 -24.17 -8.90
CA LEU A 14 -4.78 -25.59 -8.57
C LEU A 14 -3.41 -26.30 -8.56
N GLU A 15 -2.55 -26.03 -9.54
CA GLU A 15 -1.18 -26.58 -9.58
C GLU A 15 -0.36 -26.17 -8.36
N VAL A 16 -0.46 -24.90 -7.93
CA VAL A 16 0.23 -24.39 -6.74
C VAL A 16 -0.24 -25.11 -5.49
N HIS A 17 -1.55 -25.27 -5.31
CA HIS A 17 -2.13 -25.98 -4.17
C HIS A 17 -1.68 -27.44 -4.15
N GLN A 18 -1.71 -28.13 -5.30
CA GLN A 18 -1.21 -29.50 -5.41
C GLN A 18 0.30 -29.61 -5.08
N ALA A 19 1.11 -28.64 -5.50
CA ALA A 19 2.54 -28.62 -5.19
C ALA A 19 2.79 -28.42 -3.68
N ILE A 20 1.98 -27.60 -3.02
CA ILE A 20 2.06 -27.36 -1.57
C ILE A 20 1.57 -28.58 -0.79
N ALA A 21 0.50 -29.24 -1.25
CA ALA A 21 0.00 -30.48 -0.67
C ALA A 21 1.03 -31.62 -0.73
N ARG A 22 1.69 -31.79 -1.88
CA ARG A 22 2.81 -32.74 -2.03
C ARG A 22 3.99 -32.43 -1.10
N GLY A 23 4.12 -31.18 -0.66
CA GLY A 23 5.10 -30.73 0.32
C GLY A 23 4.67 -30.92 1.78
N ASN A 24 3.51 -31.53 2.05
CA ASN A 24 2.86 -31.65 3.37
C ASN A 24 2.68 -30.30 4.09
N MET A 25 2.35 -29.26 3.33
CA MET A 25 2.29 -27.89 3.83
C MET A 25 0.89 -27.26 3.70
N ASP A 26 -0.16 -28.05 3.52
CA ASP A 26 -1.52 -27.51 3.36
C ASP A 26 -1.97 -26.66 4.55
N HIS A 27 -1.53 -27.02 5.76
CA HIS A 27 -1.81 -26.28 7.00
C HIS A 27 -1.27 -24.84 6.97
N ILE A 28 -0.32 -24.51 6.08
CA ILE A 28 0.22 -23.15 6.01
C ILE A 28 -0.81 -22.15 5.46
N PHE A 29 -1.77 -22.63 4.67
CA PHE A 29 -2.86 -21.79 4.18
C PHE A 29 -3.80 -21.34 5.30
N ASP A 30 -3.83 -22.07 6.41
CA ASP A 30 -4.59 -21.67 7.61
C ASP A 30 -3.86 -20.60 8.43
N GLN A 31 -2.56 -20.41 8.19
CA GLN A 31 -1.71 -19.49 8.95
C GLN A 31 -1.42 -18.17 8.21
N ILE A 32 -1.57 -18.13 6.89
CA ILE A 32 -1.41 -16.91 6.10
C ILE A 32 -2.77 -16.24 5.88
N PRO A 33 -2.82 -14.89 5.75
CA PRO A 33 -4.06 -14.20 5.45
C PRO A 33 -4.66 -14.67 4.13
N LYS A 34 -5.98 -14.82 4.12
CA LYS A 34 -6.72 -15.07 2.89
C LYS A 34 -6.73 -13.82 2.02
N VAL A 35 -6.94 -14.00 0.72
CA VAL A 35 -6.93 -12.86 -0.22
C VAL A 35 -7.97 -11.76 0.11
N ASP A 36 -9.10 -12.12 0.73
CA ASP A 36 -10.16 -11.20 1.17
C ASP A 36 -9.82 -10.43 2.45
N GLU A 37 -8.83 -10.90 3.20
CA GLU A 37 -8.24 -10.22 4.36
C GLU A 37 -7.18 -9.19 3.95
N LEU A 38 -6.69 -9.27 2.71
CA LEU A 38 -5.74 -8.33 2.14
C LEU A 38 -6.43 -7.12 1.47
N HIS A 39 -5.73 -5.99 1.45
CA HIS A 39 -6.25 -4.77 0.84
C HIS A 39 -5.75 -4.59 -0.59
N PHE A 40 -6.64 -4.83 -1.55
CA PHE A 40 -6.45 -4.52 -2.96
C PHE A 40 -7.19 -3.24 -3.35
N GLU A 41 -6.56 -2.40 -4.17
CA GLU A 41 -7.19 -1.21 -4.74
C GLU A 41 -7.12 -1.21 -6.26
N PRO A 42 -8.20 -0.82 -6.96
CA PRO A 42 -8.11 -0.47 -8.38
C PRO A 42 -7.10 0.66 -8.59
N MET A 43 -6.29 0.54 -9.62
CA MET A 43 -5.33 1.58 -9.99
C MET A 43 -6.02 2.73 -10.71
N SER A 44 -5.58 3.96 -10.43
CA SER A 44 -6.00 5.11 -11.23
C SER A 44 -5.36 5.05 -12.63
N LYS A 45 -6.01 5.70 -13.60
CA LYS A 45 -5.46 5.86 -14.95
C LYS A 45 -4.10 6.57 -14.94
N GLU A 46 -3.90 7.50 -14.03
CA GLU A 46 -2.64 8.24 -13.87
C GLU A 46 -1.52 7.34 -13.38
N THR A 47 -1.75 6.53 -12.34
CA THR A 47 -0.78 5.54 -11.86
C THR A 47 -0.43 4.54 -12.95
N SER A 48 -1.43 4.10 -13.71
CA SER A 48 -1.25 3.19 -14.85
C SER A 48 -0.34 3.79 -15.94
N LYS A 49 -0.49 5.09 -16.24
CA LYS A 49 0.38 5.81 -17.19
C LYS A 49 1.81 5.94 -16.68
N ILE A 50 2.00 6.30 -15.41
CA ILE A 50 3.35 6.45 -14.82
C ILE A 50 4.09 5.10 -14.82
N LEU A 51 3.37 4.01 -14.60
CA LEU A 51 3.92 2.66 -14.60
C LEU A 51 3.83 1.98 -15.97
N SER A 52 3.37 2.69 -17.00
CA SER A 52 3.28 2.13 -18.35
C SER A 52 4.69 1.87 -18.88
N GLY A 53 4.94 0.61 -19.19
CA GLY A 53 6.16 0.12 -19.80
C GLY A 53 5.80 -0.93 -20.83
N LYS A 54 6.77 -1.71 -21.33
CA LYS A 54 6.44 -2.91 -22.11
C LYS A 54 5.61 -3.86 -21.23
N GLY A 55 4.47 -4.36 -21.70
CA GLY A 55 3.61 -5.31 -20.98
C GLY A 55 2.28 -4.74 -20.47
N THR A 56 1.45 -5.64 -19.96
CA THR A 56 0.14 -5.32 -19.39
C THR A 56 0.25 -5.25 -17.88
N LEU A 57 -0.06 -4.11 -17.29
CA LEU A 57 -0.16 -3.94 -15.84
C LEU A 57 -1.54 -4.47 -15.39
N LEU A 58 -1.57 -5.29 -14.34
CA LEU A 58 -2.84 -5.71 -13.73
C LEU A 58 -3.53 -4.49 -13.11
N ASP A 59 -4.85 -4.44 -13.19
CA ASP A 59 -5.66 -3.27 -12.85
C ASP A 59 -5.76 -2.98 -11.34
N HIS A 60 -5.28 -3.87 -10.49
CA HIS A 60 -5.25 -3.71 -9.03
C HIS A 60 -3.82 -3.62 -8.49
N ARG A 61 -3.69 -2.96 -7.34
CA ARG A 61 -2.46 -2.93 -6.53
C ARG A 61 -2.74 -3.53 -5.16
N LEU A 62 -1.74 -4.20 -4.61
CA LEU A 62 -1.80 -4.81 -3.28
C LEU A 62 -1.09 -3.91 -2.27
N PHE A 63 -1.77 -3.56 -1.18
CA PHE A 63 -1.15 -2.87 -0.06
C PHE A 63 -0.17 -3.80 0.66
N LEU A 64 1.01 -3.29 1.01
CA LEU A 64 2.04 -4.08 1.72
C LEU A 64 2.36 -3.55 3.12
N GLY A 65 1.91 -2.35 3.47
CA GLY A 65 2.19 -1.71 4.76
C GLY A 65 2.32 -0.19 4.64
N GLU A 66 2.33 0.48 5.78
CA GLU A 66 2.50 1.93 5.89
C GLU A 66 3.25 2.32 7.17
N GLY A 67 3.76 3.55 7.17
CA GLY A 67 4.26 4.23 8.36
C GLY A 67 3.79 5.68 8.36
N ASP A 68 4.43 6.53 9.17
CA ASP A 68 3.93 7.90 9.42
C ASP A 68 3.80 8.78 8.17
N ASN A 69 4.66 8.57 7.19
CA ASN A 69 4.71 9.39 5.97
C ASN A 69 4.87 8.58 4.68
N TRP A 70 4.63 7.26 4.74
CA TRP A 70 4.82 6.39 3.59
C TRP A 70 3.79 5.26 3.56
N SER A 71 3.45 4.80 2.36
CA SER A 71 2.73 3.54 2.12
C SER A 71 3.43 2.74 1.02
N ALA A 72 3.49 1.43 1.17
CA ALA A 72 4.08 0.52 0.21
C ALA A 72 2.99 -0.26 -0.53
N TRP A 73 3.12 -0.31 -1.85
CA TRP A 73 2.17 -0.96 -2.74
C TRP A 73 2.90 -1.86 -3.73
N ALA A 74 2.38 -3.06 -3.93
CA ALA A 74 2.81 -4.01 -4.96
C ALA A 74 1.96 -3.88 -6.22
N TYR A 75 2.64 -3.96 -7.35
CA TYR A 75 2.08 -3.92 -8.69
C TYR A 75 2.60 -5.13 -9.46
N VAL A 76 1.72 -5.77 -10.21
CA VAL A 76 2.07 -6.93 -11.04
C VAL A 76 1.94 -6.55 -12.51
N ARG A 77 3.00 -6.82 -13.26
CA ARG A 77 3.06 -6.59 -14.71
C ARG A 77 3.27 -7.91 -15.43
N CYS A 78 2.37 -8.22 -16.35
CA CYS A 78 2.48 -9.36 -17.24
C CYS A 78 3.22 -8.94 -18.52
N LEU A 79 4.37 -9.55 -18.75
CA LEU A 79 5.13 -9.49 -20.01
C LEU A 79 4.89 -10.80 -20.76
N ASN A 80 5.06 -10.81 -22.08
CA ASN A 80 4.72 -11.95 -22.96
C ASN A 80 5.07 -13.34 -22.38
N GLN A 81 6.26 -13.50 -21.77
CA GLN A 81 6.72 -14.78 -21.22
C GLN A 81 7.05 -14.73 -19.72
N ARG A 82 6.86 -13.60 -19.05
CA ARG A 82 7.24 -13.46 -17.63
C ARG A 82 6.38 -12.46 -16.90
N THR A 83 6.22 -12.66 -15.60
CA THR A 83 5.55 -11.70 -14.74
C THR A 83 6.58 -10.99 -13.88
N GLU A 84 6.45 -9.67 -13.79
CA GLU A 84 7.31 -8.81 -12.98
C GLU A 84 6.49 -8.22 -11.83
N VAL A 85 7.07 -8.25 -10.62
CA VAL A 85 6.52 -7.55 -9.46
C VAL A 85 7.33 -6.28 -9.25
N ALA A 86 6.65 -5.14 -9.25
CA ALA A 86 7.21 -3.86 -8.87
C ALA A 86 6.61 -3.44 -7.52
N ILE A 87 7.48 -3.08 -6.57
CA ILE A 87 7.05 -2.46 -5.31
C ILE A 87 7.31 -0.95 -5.43
N ARG A 88 6.33 -0.14 -5.05
CA ARG A 88 6.46 1.32 -5.00
C ARG A 88 6.13 1.81 -3.61
N VAL A 89 6.93 2.77 -3.15
CA VAL A 89 6.67 3.49 -1.92
C VAL A 89 6.14 4.86 -2.28
N VAL A 90 4.95 5.16 -1.78
CA VAL A 90 4.31 6.46 -1.90
C VAL A 90 4.65 7.22 -0.63
N GLN A 91 5.44 8.29 -0.76
CA GLN A 91 5.74 9.18 0.37
C GLN A 91 4.78 10.38 0.34
N ASN A 92 4.12 10.63 1.46
CA ASN A 92 3.29 11.82 1.66
C ASN A 92 4.09 12.84 2.47
N LYS A 93 4.71 13.81 1.80
CA LYS A 93 5.41 14.92 2.44
C LYS A 93 4.62 16.20 2.20
N ARG A 94 4.08 16.81 3.26
CA ARG A 94 3.43 18.14 3.20
C ARG A 94 2.38 18.24 2.08
N ASN A 95 1.49 17.25 1.98
CA ASN A 95 0.45 17.12 0.95
C ASN A 95 0.96 16.89 -0.50
N ILE A 96 2.26 16.65 -0.70
CA ILE A 96 2.81 16.23 -2.00
C ILE A 96 2.97 14.71 -1.98
N VAL A 97 2.20 14.05 -2.84
CA VAL A 97 2.29 12.60 -3.08
C VAL A 97 3.44 12.35 -4.05
N THR A 98 4.53 11.77 -3.56
CA THR A 98 5.66 11.38 -4.41
C THR A 98 5.71 9.87 -4.58
N TYR A 99 5.75 9.40 -5.83
CA TYR A 99 5.92 7.99 -6.16
C TYR A 99 7.41 7.71 -6.31
N LYS A 100 7.99 7.01 -5.33
CA LYS A 100 9.37 6.54 -5.47
C LYS A 100 9.40 5.08 -5.84
N ALA A 101 9.95 4.84 -7.04
CA ALA A 101 10.47 3.55 -7.40
C ALA A 101 11.51 3.13 -6.36
N THR A 102 11.17 2.13 -5.56
CA THR A 102 12.07 1.62 -4.53
C THR A 102 12.48 0.23 -4.98
N SER A 103 13.79 -0.04 -5.05
CA SER A 103 14.24 -1.40 -5.28
C SER A 103 13.80 -2.26 -4.10
N ILE A 104 13.57 -3.57 -4.30
CA ILE A 104 13.26 -4.43 -3.14
C ILE A 104 14.42 -4.41 -2.14
N LEU A 105 15.65 -4.15 -2.60
CA LEU A 105 16.81 -3.98 -1.73
C LEU A 105 16.65 -2.84 -0.71
N ASP A 106 15.93 -1.79 -1.09
CA ASP A 106 15.69 -0.62 -0.24
C ASP A 106 14.41 -0.77 0.61
N MET A 107 13.76 -1.93 0.56
CA MET A 107 12.51 -2.17 1.29
C MET A 107 12.70 -2.60 2.74
N SER A 108 13.88 -3.09 3.13
CA SER A 108 14.17 -3.57 4.49
C SER A 108 13.97 -2.51 5.58
N ARG A 109 14.10 -1.22 5.23
CA ARG A 109 13.83 -0.08 6.13
C ARG A 109 12.35 0.19 6.38
N PHE A 110 11.46 -0.44 5.61
CA PHE A 110 10.02 -0.27 5.74
C PHE A 110 9.44 -1.47 6.45
N ARG A 111 8.70 -1.21 7.54
CA ARG A 111 7.95 -2.24 8.26
C ARG A 111 6.70 -2.59 7.46
N LEU A 112 6.82 -3.61 6.62
CA LEU A 112 5.67 -4.20 5.92
C LEU A 112 4.72 -4.88 6.92
N MET A 113 3.50 -5.16 6.49
CA MET A 113 2.57 -6.01 7.23
C MET A 113 2.92 -7.48 7.03
N TYR A 114 2.48 -8.35 7.95
CA TYR A 114 2.54 -9.79 7.73
C TYR A 114 1.58 -10.21 6.60
N PRO A 115 1.93 -11.21 5.77
CA PRO A 115 3.15 -12.03 5.85
C PRO A 115 4.38 -11.44 5.13
N PHE A 116 4.23 -10.32 4.41
CA PHE A 116 5.31 -9.71 3.61
C PHE A 116 6.53 -9.31 4.46
N GLN A 117 6.30 -8.92 5.72
CA GLN A 117 7.37 -8.57 6.65
C GLN A 117 8.38 -9.70 6.86
N ALA A 118 7.92 -10.95 6.92
CA ALA A 118 8.78 -12.11 7.16
C ALA A 118 9.85 -12.29 6.07
N LEU A 119 9.52 -11.91 4.82
CA LEU A 119 10.37 -12.07 3.64
C LEU A 119 11.11 -10.77 3.26
N ASN A 120 11.08 -9.75 4.13
CA ASN A 120 11.73 -8.46 3.91
C ASN A 120 12.80 -8.13 4.95
N LYS A 121 13.13 -9.05 5.86
CA LYS A 121 14.02 -8.80 7.01
C LYS A 121 15.50 -8.67 6.63
N ASN A 122 16.06 -9.62 5.91
CA ASN A 122 17.52 -9.71 5.72
C ASN A 122 17.99 -9.25 4.36
N ASN A 123 17.06 -8.86 3.49
CA ASN A 123 17.35 -8.39 2.15
C ASN A 123 18.09 -9.40 1.25
N ALA A 124 18.09 -10.68 1.65
CA ALA A 124 18.74 -11.73 0.89
C ALA A 124 18.05 -11.91 -0.46
N GLN A 125 18.82 -12.12 -1.53
CA GLN A 125 18.27 -12.27 -2.89
C GLN A 125 17.18 -13.36 -2.96
N ASN A 126 17.32 -14.43 -2.18
CA ASN A 126 16.32 -15.50 -2.08
C ASN A 126 15.03 -15.03 -1.39
N GLU A 127 15.12 -14.31 -0.27
CA GLU A 127 13.95 -13.74 0.42
C GLU A 127 13.20 -12.75 -0.48
N GLN A 128 13.92 -11.93 -1.24
CA GLN A 128 13.29 -11.04 -2.22
C GLN A 128 12.55 -11.79 -3.32
N ARG A 129 13.14 -12.89 -3.81
CA ARG A 129 12.48 -13.75 -4.80
C ARG A 129 11.22 -14.38 -4.19
N GLN A 130 11.30 -14.88 -2.96
CA GLN A 130 10.16 -15.44 -2.22
C GLN A 130 9.07 -14.39 -2.01
N LEU A 131 9.42 -13.15 -1.62
CA LEU A 131 8.47 -12.04 -1.46
C LEU A 131 7.74 -11.73 -2.77
N LYS A 132 8.45 -11.66 -3.90
CA LYS A 132 7.83 -11.45 -5.22
C LYS A 132 6.87 -12.59 -5.56
N LEU A 133 7.24 -13.84 -5.27
CA LEU A 133 6.39 -15.00 -5.56
C LEU A 133 5.15 -15.06 -4.66
N LEU A 134 5.27 -14.64 -3.40
CA LEU A 134 4.14 -14.51 -2.48
C LEU A 134 3.15 -13.43 -2.94
N ILE A 135 3.65 -12.27 -3.37
CA ILE A 135 2.81 -11.22 -3.98
C ILE A 135 2.10 -11.78 -5.23
N GLN A 136 2.84 -12.46 -6.10
CA GLN A 136 2.32 -13.11 -7.29
C GLN A 136 1.21 -14.12 -6.98
N TYR A 137 1.40 -14.93 -5.94
CA TYR A 137 0.40 -15.87 -5.44
C TYR A 137 -0.89 -15.15 -5.06
N TYR A 138 -0.84 -14.07 -4.28
CA TYR A 138 -2.07 -13.35 -3.89
C TYR A 138 -2.80 -12.69 -5.07
N PHE A 139 -2.08 -12.26 -6.11
CA PHE A 139 -2.73 -11.77 -7.33
C PHE A 139 -3.42 -12.90 -8.12
N LEU A 140 -2.85 -14.11 -8.11
CA LEU A 140 -3.44 -15.30 -8.72
C LEU A 140 -4.66 -15.76 -7.92
N GLU A 141 -4.54 -15.82 -6.59
CA GLU A 141 -5.64 -16.17 -5.67
C GLU A 141 -6.80 -15.18 -5.78
N GLY A 142 -6.50 -13.88 -5.92
CA GLY A 142 -7.47 -12.80 -6.12
C GLY A 142 -8.10 -12.76 -7.51
N ARG A 143 -7.73 -13.70 -8.41
CA ARG A 143 -8.24 -13.80 -9.79
C ARG A 143 -8.03 -12.53 -10.61
N PHE A 144 -6.94 -11.79 -10.32
CA PHE A 144 -6.54 -10.64 -11.12
C PHE A 144 -5.76 -11.06 -12.38
N ALA A 145 -5.35 -12.34 -12.46
CA ALA A 145 -4.77 -12.97 -13.63
C ALA A 145 -4.97 -14.48 -13.58
N ASP A 146 -5.14 -15.13 -14.74
CA ASP A 146 -5.24 -16.60 -14.85
C ASP A 146 -3.88 -17.29 -14.73
N ARG A 147 -2.80 -16.56 -15.08
CA ARG A 147 -1.43 -17.07 -15.06
C ARG A 147 -0.45 -15.98 -14.69
N ILE A 148 0.35 -16.26 -13.67
CA ILE A 148 1.37 -15.35 -13.13
C ILE A 148 2.75 -16.02 -13.05
N PHE A 149 2.85 -17.31 -12.73
CA PHE A 149 4.15 -17.98 -12.67
C PHE A 149 4.60 -18.42 -14.06
N SER A 150 5.84 -18.09 -14.40
CA SER A 150 6.47 -18.47 -15.67
C SER A 150 7.02 -19.90 -15.67
N ASN A 151 7.30 -20.48 -14.50
CA ASN A 151 7.91 -21.81 -14.36
C ASN A 151 7.42 -22.48 -13.05
N GLN A 152 7.22 -23.79 -13.07
CA GLN A 152 6.91 -24.63 -11.91
C GLN A 152 7.97 -24.58 -10.80
N ASN A 153 9.24 -24.29 -11.11
CA ASN A 153 10.26 -24.07 -10.09
C ASN A 153 9.90 -22.90 -9.13
N ASN A 154 9.03 -21.99 -9.54
CA ASN A 154 8.54 -20.94 -8.66
C ASN A 154 7.68 -21.48 -7.53
N TYR A 155 7.04 -22.64 -7.69
CA TYR A 155 6.22 -23.27 -6.64
C TYR A 155 7.10 -23.70 -5.46
N LEU A 156 8.28 -24.28 -5.74
CA LEU A 156 9.24 -24.67 -4.70
C LEU A 156 9.81 -23.46 -3.95
N VAL A 157 10.06 -22.36 -4.66
CA VAL A 157 10.55 -21.13 -4.02
C VAL A 157 9.44 -20.48 -3.20
N LEU A 158 8.19 -20.46 -3.70
CA LEU A 158 7.03 -20.02 -2.92
C LEU A 158 6.89 -20.85 -1.64
N LEU A 159 6.93 -22.19 -1.75
CA LEU A 159 6.86 -23.12 -0.61
C LEU A 159 7.93 -22.81 0.44
N SER A 160 9.18 -22.62 0.01
CA SER A 160 10.27 -22.24 0.90
C SER A 160 10.05 -20.88 1.56
N GLY A 161 9.45 -19.92 0.86
CA GLY A 161 9.08 -18.63 1.44
C GLY A 161 7.97 -18.75 2.48
N LEU A 162 6.94 -19.56 2.19
CA LEU A 162 5.86 -19.82 3.13
C LEU A 162 6.41 -20.44 4.43
N ARG A 163 7.34 -21.41 4.37
CA ARG A 163 7.99 -21.94 5.60
C ARG A 163 8.65 -20.86 6.47
N ILE A 164 9.29 -19.86 5.86
CA ILE A 164 9.89 -18.75 6.60
C ILE A 164 8.81 -17.90 7.27
N VAL A 165 7.68 -17.69 6.59
CA VAL A 165 6.51 -16.99 7.13
C VAL A 165 5.98 -17.74 8.36
N GLU A 166 5.74 -19.04 8.25
CA GLU A 166 5.29 -19.90 9.36
C GLU A 166 6.26 -19.87 10.55
N MET A 167 7.56 -20.05 10.32
CA MET A 167 8.56 -19.95 11.39
C MET A 167 8.51 -18.58 12.08
N CYS A 168 8.38 -17.49 11.30
CA CYS A 168 8.24 -16.15 11.87
C CYS A 168 6.96 -15.99 12.70
N TYR A 169 5.86 -16.68 12.37
CA TYR A 169 4.65 -16.67 13.19
C TYR A 169 4.84 -17.43 14.50
N MET A 170 5.55 -18.56 14.48
CA MET A 170 5.87 -19.34 15.68
C MET A 170 6.81 -18.60 16.65
N ASP A 171 7.71 -17.76 16.13
CA ASP A 171 8.65 -16.96 16.92
C ASP A 171 8.03 -15.68 17.54
N LEU A 172 6.80 -15.32 17.17
CA LEU A 172 6.13 -14.16 17.76
C LEU A 172 5.66 -14.50 19.19
N PRO A 173 5.86 -13.61 20.18
CA PRO A 173 5.39 -13.82 21.53
C PRO A 173 3.85 -13.77 21.55
N GLY A 174 3.23 -14.94 21.41
CA GLY A 174 1.80 -15.17 21.40
C GLY A 174 1.54 -16.67 21.43
N ASP A 175 0.48 -17.09 22.12
CA ASP A 175 0.10 -18.51 22.21
C ASP A 175 -0.07 -19.08 20.78
N PRO A 176 0.63 -20.18 20.42
CA PRO A 176 0.55 -20.78 19.08
C PRO A 176 -0.86 -21.25 18.71
N ASN A 177 -1.76 -21.39 19.68
CA ASN A 177 -3.19 -21.67 19.45
C ASN A 177 -4.07 -20.41 19.36
N ASN A 178 -3.48 -19.22 19.50
CA ASN A 178 -4.18 -17.93 19.62
C ASN A 178 -3.54 -16.82 18.76
N ILE A 179 -2.92 -17.18 17.64
CA ILE A 179 -2.39 -16.24 16.63
C ILE A 179 -3.55 -15.43 15.98
N SER A 180 -4.79 -15.88 16.17
CA SER A 180 -5.98 -15.48 15.42
C SER A 180 -6.61 -14.12 15.73
N HIS A 181 -6.24 -13.39 16.80
CA HIS A 181 -7.02 -12.17 17.14
C HIS A 181 -6.27 -10.87 17.39
N ASN A 182 -4.99 -10.86 17.78
CA ASN A 182 -4.29 -9.61 18.09
C ASN A 182 -3.17 -9.22 17.11
N LEU A 183 -2.78 -10.10 16.19
CA LEU A 183 -1.76 -9.82 15.16
C LEU A 183 -2.35 -9.59 13.75
N LEU A 184 -3.65 -9.85 13.57
CA LEU A 184 -4.30 -10.05 12.26
C LEU A 184 -5.64 -9.32 12.12
N ALA A 185 -5.85 -8.17 12.77
CA ALA A 185 -6.91 -7.30 12.25
C ALA A 185 -6.49 -6.96 10.79
N PRO A 186 -7.33 -7.21 9.77
CA PRO A 186 -6.97 -6.95 8.38
C PRO A 186 -6.51 -5.50 8.28
N TYR A 187 -5.21 -5.32 8.10
CA TYR A 187 -4.61 -3.99 8.19
C TYR A 187 -5.00 -3.24 6.92
N ARG A 188 -5.98 -2.35 7.07
CA ARG A 188 -6.41 -1.47 5.98
C ARG A 188 -5.54 -0.21 6.01
N PRO A 189 -5.16 0.33 4.84
CA PRO A 189 -4.48 1.61 4.79
C PRO A 189 -5.31 2.66 5.52
N ARG A 190 -4.64 3.55 6.27
CA ARG A 190 -5.33 4.68 6.91
C ARG A 190 -6.12 5.44 5.83
N PRO A 191 -7.40 5.81 6.09
CA PRO A 191 -8.13 6.68 5.19
C PRO A 191 -7.24 7.89 4.90
N LYS A 192 -7.02 8.19 3.61
CA LYS A 192 -6.27 9.39 3.24
C LYS A 192 -6.94 10.54 3.97
N GLN A 193 -6.24 11.15 4.94
CA GLN A 193 -6.69 12.42 5.49
C GLN A 193 -6.85 13.32 4.28
N ARG A 194 -8.09 13.76 4.01
CA ARG A 194 -8.31 14.74 2.96
C ARG A 194 -7.34 15.87 3.26
N PRO A 195 -6.59 16.39 2.27
CA PRO A 195 -5.85 17.62 2.49
C PRO A 195 -6.86 18.56 3.16
N PHE A 196 -6.51 19.09 4.34
CA PHE A 196 -7.36 20.03 5.04
C PHE A 196 -7.72 21.11 4.02
N ASP A 197 -8.94 21.04 3.47
CA ASP A 197 -9.48 22.09 2.63
C ASP A 197 -9.63 23.26 3.59
N ARG A 198 -8.61 24.11 3.63
CA ARG A 198 -8.67 25.43 4.26
C ARG A 198 -9.71 26.35 3.57
N SER A 199 -10.48 25.81 2.63
CA SER A 199 -11.60 26.46 1.96
C SER A 199 -12.88 26.48 2.81
N ALA A 200 -12.92 25.83 3.97
CA ALA A 200 -14.03 26.01 4.92
C ALA A 200 -13.84 27.31 5.71
N GLY A 201 -14.33 28.39 5.11
CA GLY A 201 -14.72 29.67 5.68
C GLY A 201 -14.24 30.01 7.10
N SER A 202 -13.17 30.77 7.18
CA SER A 202 -13.26 31.99 7.97
C SER A 202 -14.19 32.93 7.19
N GLU A 203 -15.48 32.90 7.52
CA GLU A 203 -16.34 34.07 7.30
C GLU A 203 -15.60 35.25 7.93
N GLU A 204 -14.99 36.09 7.08
CA GLU A 204 -14.69 37.45 7.48
C GLU A 204 -16.01 38.03 8.00
N PRO A 205 -16.08 38.50 9.27
CA PRO A 205 -17.25 39.22 9.71
C PRO A 205 -17.42 40.41 8.78
N GLU A 206 -18.57 40.50 8.12
CA GLU A 206 -18.91 41.64 7.29
C GLU A 206 -18.71 42.93 8.11
N PRO A 207 -18.10 43.98 7.53
CA PRO A 207 -18.03 45.26 8.19
C PRO A 207 -19.47 45.74 8.42
N MET A 208 -19.90 45.78 9.68
CA MET A 208 -21.15 46.44 10.03
C MET A 208 -21.06 47.91 9.61
N ASP A 209 -21.97 48.30 8.71
CA ASP A 209 -22.27 49.69 8.42
C ASP A 209 -22.56 50.44 9.72
N SER A 210 -21.58 51.24 10.13
CA SER A 210 -21.66 52.09 11.31
C SER A 210 -22.36 53.38 10.90
N GLN A 211 -23.62 53.50 11.32
CA GLN A 211 -24.44 54.69 11.16
C GLN A 211 -23.83 55.90 11.88
N ASP A 212 -23.94 57.03 11.18
CA ASP A 212 -23.87 58.44 11.60
C ASP A 212 -23.66 58.75 13.09
N THR A 213 -22.53 59.39 13.39
CA THR A 213 -22.35 60.21 14.59
C THR A 213 -22.16 61.68 14.18
N PRO A 214 -22.92 62.64 14.76
CA PRO A 214 -22.88 64.03 14.34
C PRO A 214 -21.65 64.78 14.86
N MET A 215 -21.18 65.69 14.00
CA MET A 215 -20.16 66.71 14.24
C MET A 215 -20.47 67.58 15.46
N THR A 216 -19.48 67.71 16.36
CA THR A 216 -19.46 68.81 17.32
C THR A 216 -18.07 69.45 17.39
N GLY A 217 -17.99 70.69 16.88
CA GLY A 217 -17.29 71.82 17.49
C GLY A 217 -15.78 71.73 17.78
N MET A 218 -15.00 72.49 16.99
CA MET A 218 -13.67 73.00 17.36
C MET A 218 -13.70 73.77 18.71
N PRO A 219 -12.54 73.98 19.36
CA PRO A 219 -11.82 75.23 19.10
C PRO A 219 -10.29 75.08 18.98
N THR A 220 -9.76 75.97 18.14
CA THR A 220 -8.37 76.39 18.00
C THR A 220 -7.68 76.72 19.32
N SER A 221 -6.38 76.41 19.43
CA SER A 221 -5.42 77.27 20.15
C SER A 221 -4.02 77.09 19.60
N ARG A 222 -3.31 78.22 19.64
CA ARG A 222 -2.14 78.65 18.90
C ARG A 222 -1.05 78.95 19.93
N THR A 223 0.16 78.45 19.74
CA THR A 223 1.40 78.94 20.38
C THR A 223 2.56 78.27 19.62
N GLU A 224 3.27 78.95 18.71
CA GLU A 224 4.42 79.84 18.97
C GLU A 224 5.33 79.30 20.10
N GLU A 225 6.52 78.80 19.75
CA GLU A 225 7.78 79.45 20.12
C GLU A 225 9.00 78.76 19.51
N ALA A 226 10.09 79.53 19.48
CA ALA A 226 11.27 79.45 18.65
C ALA A 226 12.42 78.62 19.26
N VAL A 227 13.26 78.06 18.38
CA VAL A 227 14.75 78.17 18.26
C VAL A 227 15.49 78.57 19.56
N PRO A 228 16.57 77.87 19.98
CA PRO A 228 17.82 77.65 19.21
C PRO A 228 18.15 76.21 18.83
#